data_AF-A0A953RHD7-F1
#
_entry.id   AF-A0A953RHD7-F1
#
_cell.length_a   1.000
_cell.length_b   1.000
_cell.length_c   1.000
_cell.angle_alpha   90.00
_cell.angle_beta   90.00
_cell.angle_gamma   90.00
#
_symmetry.space_group_name_H-M   'P 1'
#
loop_
_entity.id
_entity.type
_entity.pdbx_description
1 polymer ?
#
loop_
_entity_poly.entity_id
_entity_poly.type
_entity_poly.pdbx_seq_one_letter_code
_entity_poly.pdbx_strand_id
1 'polypeptide(L)'
;VRERLGKGLSELNLIRRHYTFSYPFPPSEVVEFFRLYYGPINQAFASLDVDGREHLRRELEALWSAHNRAGTHCTTVLAEYLEVIGIRA
;
A
#
# COMPACT_ATOMS: atom_id res chain seq x y z
N VAL A 1 -18.50 -0.53 3.03
CA VAL A 1 -18.57 0.94 3.22
C VAL A 1 -19.98 1.43 3.50
N ARG A 2 -20.95 1.20 2.59
CA ARG A 2 -22.35 1.64 2.80
C ARG A 2 -22.95 1.17 4.14
N GLU A 3 -22.72 -0.08 4.52
CA GLU A 3 -23.17 -0.61 5.81
C GLU A 3 -22.58 0.15 7.01
N ARG A 4 -21.29 0.48 6.96
CA ARG A 4 -20.58 1.13 8.08
C ARG A 4 -20.86 2.64 8.20
N LEU A 5 -21.04 3.31 7.06
CA LEU A 5 -21.07 4.78 7.00
C LEU A 5 -22.39 5.35 6.47
N GLY A 6 -23.26 4.54 5.87
CA GLY A 6 -24.44 5.04 5.14
C GLY A 6 -25.59 5.52 6.02
N LYS A 7 -25.70 5.04 7.26
CA LYS A 7 -26.75 5.48 8.18
C LYS A 7 -26.52 6.93 8.61
N GLY A 8 -27.50 7.80 8.44
CA GLY A 8 -27.43 9.22 8.82
C GLY A 8 -26.80 10.13 7.76
N LEU A 9 -26.54 9.59 6.56
CA LEU A 9 -26.13 10.36 5.39
C LEU A 9 -27.30 10.55 4.44
N SER A 10 -27.45 11.76 3.91
CA SER A 10 -28.35 12.08 2.81
C SER A 10 -27.73 11.71 1.46
N GLU A 11 -26.40 11.78 1.35
CA GLU A 11 -25.65 11.38 0.15
C GLU A 11 -24.39 10.57 0.52
N LEU A 12 -24.06 9.58 -0.31
CA LEU A 12 -22.85 8.77 -0.16
C LEU A 12 -22.27 8.41 -1.52
N ASN A 13 -21.17 9.06 -1.87
CA ASN A 13 -20.41 8.88 -3.10
C ASN A 13 -19.16 8.01 -2.85
N LEU A 14 -18.95 7.02 -3.72
CA LEU A 14 -17.88 6.05 -3.64
C LEU A 14 -17.14 6.02 -4.98
N ILE A 15 -15.88 6.45 -4.99
CA ILE A 15 -15.09 6.56 -6.23
C ILE A 15 -13.78 5.81 -6.03
N ARG A 16 -13.51 4.83 -6.91
CA ARG A 16 -12.18 4.19 -6.96
C ARG A 16 -11.19 5.17 -7.58
N ARG A 17 -10.08 5.40 -6.89
CA ARG A 17 -9.00 6.28 -7.31
C ARG A 17 -7.70 5.49 -7.34
N HIS A 18 -6.80 5.90 -8.23
CA HIS A 18 -5.43 5.39 -8.22
C HIS A 18 -4.51 6.42 -7.59
N TYR A 19 -3.63 5.95 -6.73
CA TYR A 19 -2.44 6.67 -6.27
C TYR A 19 -1.21 6.03 -6.91
N THR A 20 -0.38 6.84 -7.53
CA THR A 20 0.85 6.37 -8.18
C THR A 20 1.99 6.38 -7.18
N PHE A 21 2.45 5.20 -6.78
CA PHE A 21 3.77 5.06 -6.18
C PHE A 21 4.82 5.17 -7.27
N SER A 22 5.72 6.14 -7.15
CA SER A 22 6.80 6.38 -8.10
C SER A 22 8.10 6.61 -7.34
N TYR A 23 9.01 5.65 -7.44
CA TYR A 23 10.30 5.67 -6.77
C TYR A 23 11.45 5.51 -7.77
N PRO A 24 12.55 6.27 -7.62
CA PRO A 24 13.70 6.22 -8.51
C PRO A 24 14.65 5.06 -8.18
N PHE A 25 14.12 3.95 -7.68
CA PHE A 25 14.88 2.77 -7.25
C PHE A 25 14.07 1.48 -7.40
N PRO A 26 14.73 0.31 -7.44
CA PRO A 26 14.07 -0.99 -7.66
C PRO A 26 13.13 -1.41 -6.51
N PRO A 27 12.26 -2.40 -6.74
CA PRO A 27 11.33 -2.95 -5.74
C PRO A 27 11.98 -3.32 -4.40
N SER A 28 13.20 -3.88 -4.41
CA SER A 28 13.94 -4.23 -3.20
C SER A 28 14.25 -3.02 -2.32
N GLU A 29 14.62 -1.90 -2.94
CA GLU A 29 14.85 -0.63 -2.23
C GLU A 29 13.55 0.01 -1.76
N VAL A 30 12.42 -0.21 -2.46
CA VAL A 30 11.10 0.18 -1.94
C VAL A 30 10.75 -0.57 -0.67
N VAL A 31 10.99 -1.89 -0.63
CA VAL A 31 10.76 -2.68 0.60
C VAL A 31 11.61 -2.17 1.75
N GLU A 32 12.89 -1.89 1.50
CA GLU A 32 13.80 -1.34 2.51
C GLU A 32 13.37 0.06 2.98
N PHE A 33 12.99 0.94 2.04
CA PHE A 33 12.48 2.28 2.35
C PHE A 33 11.24 2.23 3.25
N PHE A 34 10.27 1.37 2.93
CA PHE A 34 9.07 1.20 3.76
C PHE A 34 9.39 0.59 5.12
N ARG A 35 10.32 -0.38 5.17
CA ARG A 35 10.78 -0.97 6.43
C ARG A 35 11.43 0.05 7.37
N LEU A 36 12.18 1.00 6.83
CA LEU A 36 12.87 2.02 7.61
C LEU A 36 11.97 3.17 8.05
N TYR A 37 11.07 3.63 7.17
CA TYR A 37 10.38 4.91 7.36
C TYR A 37 8.87 4.82 7.53
N TYR A 38 8.26 3.67 7.22
CA TYR A 38 6.81 3.50 7.38
C TYR A 38 6.50 2.63 8.60
N GLY A 39 6.03 3.28 9.66
CA GLY A 39 5.82 2.70 11.00
C GLY A 39 5.14 1.32 11.01
N PRO A 40 4.04 1.10 10.27
CA PRO A 40 3.39 -0.22 10.23
C PRO A 40 4.28 -1.34 9.68
N ILE A 41 5.05 -1.07 8.63
CA ILE A 41 5.95 -2.07 8.05
C ILE A 41 7.17 -2.26 8.95
N ASN A 42 7.72 -1.18 9.51
CA ASN A 42 8.76 -1.27 10.52
C ASN A 42 8.37 -2.20 11.68
N GLN A 43 7.17 -1.98 12.26
CA GLN A 43 6.64 -2.78 13.35
C GLN A 43 6.42 -4.24 12.95
N ALA A 44 5.92 -4.50 11.73
CA ALA A 44 5.75 -5.86 11.23
C ALA A 44 7.08 -6.62 11.19
N PHE A 45 8.15 -6.02 10.65
CA PHE A 45 9.49 -6.62 10.67
C PHE A 45 10.02 -6.79 12.10
N ALA A 46 9.83 -5.81 12.98
CA ALA A 46 10.30 -5.87 14.37
C ALA A 46 9.63 -6.98 15.19
N SER A 47 8.38 -7.34 14.86
CA SER A 47 7.63 -8.42 15.54
C SER A 47 8.04 -9.84 15.15
N LEU A 48 8.83 -10.01 14.09
CA LEU A 48 9.20 -11.31 13.52
C LEU A 48 10.62 -11.72 13.93
N ASP A 49 10.88 -13.01 13.98
CA ASP A 49 12.21 -13.59 14.10
C ASP A 49 13.01 -13.45 12.78
N VAL A 50 14.22 -14.02 12.73
CA VAL A 50 15.09 -13.88 11.56
C VAL A 50 14.45 -14.47 10.30
N ASP A 51 13.92 -15.69 10.40
CA ASP A 51 13.32 -16.40 9.26
C ASP A 51 12.04 -15.72 8.78
N GLY A 52 11.20 -15.26 9.73
CA GLY A 52 9.99 -14.50 9.43
C GLY A 52 10.28 -13.16 8.76
N ARG A 53 11.31 -12.42 9.22
CA ARG A 53 11.73 -11.17 8.57
C ARG A 53 12.18 -11.39 7.14
N GLU A 54 12.98 -12.43 6.90
CA GLU A 54 13.51 -12.73 5.57
C GLU A 54 12.41 -13.24 4.64
N HIS A 55 11.45 -14.04 5.16
CA HIS A 55 10.27 -14.42 4.40
C HIS A 55 9.40 -13.22 4.02
N LEU A 56 9.06 -12.34 4.98
CA LEU A 56 8.28 -11.13 4.72
C LEU A 56 8.96 -10.23 3.69
N ARG A 57 10.29 -10.08 3.77
CA ARG A 57 11.07 -9.32 2.79
C ARG A 57 10.86 -9.86 1.38
N ARG A 58 11.05 -11.17 1.18
CA ARG A 58 10.86 -11.81 -0.14
C ARG A 58 9.43 -11.65 -0.68
N GLU A 59 8.41 -11.83 0.18
CA GLU A 59 7.02 -11.67 -0.24
C GLU A 59 6.72 -10.23 -0.68
N LEU A 60 7.21 -9.23 0.07
CA LEU A 60 7.04 -7.83 -0.31
C LEU A 60 7.80 -7.49 -1.59
N GLU A 61 9.03 -7.99 -1.76
CA GLU A 61 9.80 -7.80 -2.99
C GLU A 61 9.11 -8.40 -4.20
N ALA A 62 8.54 -9.61 -4.05
CA ALA A 62 7.76 -10.27 -5.09
C ALA A 62 6.50 -9.48 -5.43
N LEU A 63 5.78 -8.98 -4.42
CA LEU A 63 4.58 -8.17 -4.60
C LEU A 63 4.87 -6.87 -5.35
N TRP A 64 5.87 -6.10 -4.91
CA TRP A 64 6.27 -4.87 -5.60
C TRP A 64 6.74 -5.14 -7.03
N SER A 65 7.51 -6.21 -7.24
CA SER A 65 7.99 -6.59 -8.57
C SER A 65 6.86 -7.00 -9.51
N ALA A 66 5.90 -7.78 -9.03
CA ALA A 66 4.75 -8.26 -9.83
C ALA A 66 3.85 -7.12 -10.32
N HIS A 67 3.80 -6.00 -9.60
CA HIS A 67 2.98 -4.85 -9.95
C HIS A 67 3.77 -3.67 -10.54
N ASN A 68 5.10 -3.77 -10.63
CA ASN A 68 5.95 -2.71 -11.14
C ASN A 68 5.76 -2.53 -12.66
N ARG A 69 5.58 -1.27 -13.08
CA ARG A 69 5.40 -0.86 -14.47
C ARG A 69 6.60 -0.12 -15.08
N ALA A 70 7.62 0.21 -14.28
CA ALA A 70 8.75 1.06 -14.68
C ALA A 70 10.03 0.31 -15.06
N GLY A 71 10.03 -1.03 -15.05
CA GLY A 71 11.21 -1.85 -15.34
C GLY A 71 12.12 -2.07 -14.14
N THR A 72 13.34 -2.56 -14.35
CA THR A 72 14.20 -3.11 -13.29
C THR A 72 14.86 -2.09 -12.37
N HIS A 73 15.02 -0.84 -12.80
CA HIS A 73 15.79 0.18 -12.07
C HIS A 73 14.94 1.18 -11.29
N CYS A 74 13.65 1.26 -11.61
CA CYS A 74 12.70 2.18 -11.00
C CYS A 74 11.44 1.40 -10.62
N THR A 75 10.67 1.93 -9.68
CA THR A 75 9.39 1.33 -9.28
C THR A 75 8.24 2.28 -9.59
N THR A 76 7.28 1.82 -10.39
CA THR A 76 5.98 2.48 -10.56
C THR A 76 4.86 1.49 -10.34
N VAL A 77 4.06 1.73 -9.31
CA VAL A 77 2.88 0.91 -8.99
C VAL A 77 1.66 1.82 -8.90
N LEU A 78 0.56 1.40 -9.54
CA LEU A 78 -0.74 2.04 -9.36
C LEU A 78 -1.48 1.34 -8.23
N ALA A 79 -1.55 1.98 -7.06
CA ALA A 79 -2.34 1.51 -5.94
C ALA A 79 -3.76 2.04 -6.04
N GLU A 80 -4.76 1.20 -5.77
CA GLU A 80 -6.16 1.62 -5.71
C GLU A 80 -6.53 1.99 -4.27
N TYR A 81 -7.24 3.10 -4.10
CA TYR A 81 -7.96 3.43 -2.88
C TYR A 81 -9.39 3.85 -3.19
N LEU A 82 -10.27 3.69 -2.21
CA LEU A 82 -11.66 4.11 -2.34
C LEU A 82 -11.84 5.49 -1.68
N GLU A 83 -12.12 6.50 -2.49
CA GLU A 83 -12.59 7.81 -2.03
C GLU A 83 -14.05 7.70 -1.60
N VAL A 84 -14.33 8.13 -0.37
CA VAL A 84 -15.65 8.05 0.25
C VAL A 84 -16.06 9.46 0.69
N ILE A 85 -17.07 10.03 0.05
CA ILE A 85 -17.61 11.36 0.38
C ILE A 85 -19.06 11.16 0.84
N GLY A 86 -19.36 11.61 2.06
CA GLY A 86 -20.69 11.55 2.64
C GLY A 86 -21.20 12.94 3.04
N ILE A 87 -22.47 13.22 2.77
CA ILE A 87 -23.18 14.41 3.27
C ILE A 87 -24.17 13.96 4.34
N ARG A 88 -24.14 14.63 5.49
CA ARG A 88 -25.05 14.32 6.61
C ARG A 88 -26.50 14.71 6.26
N ALA A 89 -27.45 13.88 6.68
CA ALA A 89 -28.89 14.17 6.60
C ALA A 89 -29.34 15.22 7.62
#